data_AF-C5LA15-F1
#
_entry.id   AF-C5LA15-F1
#
_cell.length_a   1.000
_cell.length_b   1.000
_cell.length_c   1.000
_cell.angle_alpha   90.00
_cell.angle_beta   90.00
_cell.angle_gamma   90.00
#
_symmetry.space_group_name_H-M   'P 1'
#
loop_
_entity.id
_entity.type
_entity.pdbx_description
1 polymer ?
#
loop_
_entity_poly.entity_id
_entity_poly.type
_entity_poly.pdbx_seq_one_letter_code
_entity_poly.pdbx_strand_id
1 'polypeptide(L)'
;HWAAQKNHYRICQYLLYKGADPNAPDNRGRTPVEVARNVGNRKIVQLFDRHREAHALDESNEESVYRDVPEQFAEALRAVDAHGWQALRWADGWTALHWAAQEGRADI
;
A
#
# COMPACT_ATOMS: atom_id res chain seq x y z
N HIS A 1 -4.94 16.25 9.03
CA HIS A 1 -5.04 16.71 10.44
C HIS A 1 -6.23 17.63 10.72
N TRP A 2 -6.47 18.67 9.93
CA TRP A 2 -7.56 19.63 10.16
C TRP A 2 -8.97 19.01 10.21
N ALA A 3 -9.29 18.12 9.26
CA ALA A 3 -10.57 17.40 9.26
C ALA A 3 -10.75 16.52 10.50
N ALA A 4 -9.66 15.88 10.96
CA ALA A 4 -9.63 15.06 12.17
C ALA A 4 -9.81 15.89 13.44
N GLN A 5 -9.25 17.11 13.49
CA GLN A 5 -9.42 18.04 14.60
C GLN A 5 -10.85 18.59 14.68
N LYS A 6 -11.46 18.90 13.54
CA LYS A 6 -12.82 19.49 13.45
C LYS A 6 -13.96 18.45 13.48
N ASN A 7 -13.64 17.19 13.73
CA ASN A 7 -14.59 16.08 13.75
C ASN A 7 -15.36 15.90 12.42
N HIS A 8 -14.72 16.18 11.28
CA HIS A 8 -15.32 16.07 9.95
C HIS A 8 -15.17 14.65 9.39
N TYR A 9 -15.95 13.72 9.96
CA TYR A 9 -15.90 12.30 9.61
C TYR A 9 -15.96 12.02 8.09
N ARG A 10 -16.94 12.63 7.38
CA ARG A 10 -17.11 12.43 5.92
C ARG A 10 -15.91 12.90 5.11
N ILE A 11 -15.25 13.97 5.54
CA ILE A 11 -14.05 14.50 4.87
C ILE A 11 -12.87 13.56 5.11
N CYS A 12 -12.69 13.06 6.34
CA CYS A 12 -11.67 12.05 6.63
C CYS A 12 -11.87 10.80 5.77
N GLN A 13 -13.11 10.31 5.65
CA GLN A 13 -13.42 9.14 4.83
C GLN A 13 -13.12 9.38 3.35
N TYR A 14 -13.50 10.54 2.81
CA TYR A 14 -13.21 10.90 1.42
C TYR A 14 -11.71 11.00 1.14
N LEU A 15 -10.94 11.58 2.07
CA LEU A 15 -9.49 11.68 1.93
C LEU A 15 -8.81 10.31 1.93
N LEU A 16 -9.21 9.42 2.85
CA LEU A 16 -8.70 8.03 2.87
C LEU A 16 -9.02 7.30 1.58
N TYR A 17 -10.25 7.43 1.07
CA TYR A 17 -10.64 6.84 -0.21
C TYR A 17 -9.80 7.34 -1.40
N LYS A 18 -9.26 8.56 -1.32
CA LYS A 18 -8.33 9.11 -2.33
C LYS A 18 -6.88 8.68 -2.13
N GLY A 19 -6.60 7.75 -1.21
CA GLY A 19 -5.24 7.29 -0.92
C GLY A 19 -4.46 8.23 -0.01
N ALA A 20 -5.13 9.08 0.78
CA ALA A 20 -4.42 9.90 1.76
C ALA A 20 -3.82 9.02 2.85
N ASP A 21 -2.53 9.20 3.12
CA ASP A 21 -1.82 8.47 4.17
C ASP A 21 -2.34 8.87 5.57
N PRO A 22 -2.96 7.95 6.34
CA PRO A 22 -3.40 8.21 7.71
C PRO A 22 -2.25 8.38 8.71
N ASN A 23 -1.00 8.07 8.34
CA ASN A 23 0.19 8.16 9.19
C ASN A 23 1.03 9.42 8.92
N ALA A 24 0.69 10.22 7.91
CA ALA A 24 1.45 11.41 7.53
C ALA A 24 1.57 12.42 8.70
N PRO A 25 2.77 12.74 9.21
CA PRO A 25 2.92 13.66 10.35
C PRO A 25 2.60 15.12 9.99
N ASP A 26 2.07 15.90 10.95
CA ASP A 26 2.00 17.36 10.83
C ASP A 26 3.33 18.03 11.18
N ASN A 27 3.39 19.36 11.09
CA ASN A 27 4.57 20.17 11.45
C ASN A 27 5.00 20.02 12.92
N ARG A 28 4.21 19.34 13.76
CA ARG A 28 4.53 19.03 15.17
C ARG A 28 4.85 17.55 15.37
N GLY A 29 5.03 16.79 14.28
CA GLY A 29 5.29 15.36 14.31
C GLY A 29 4.07 14.51 14.66
N ARG A 30 2.85 15.06 14.66
CA ARG A 30 1.66 14.32 15.07
C ARG A 30 0.93 13.71 13.89
N THR A 31 0.44 12.49 14.05
CA THR A 31 -0.38 11.85 13.03
C THR A 31 -1.82 12.38 13.04
N PRO A 32 -2.58 12.29 11.93
CA PRO A 32 -4.00 12.62 11.88
C PRO A 32 -4.81 11.86 12.94
N VAL A 33 -4.41 10.62 13.23
CA VAL A 33 -5.00 9.77 14.28
C VAL A 33 -4.73 10.33 15.67
N GLU A 34 -3.51 10.74 15.98
CA GLU A 34 -3.17 11.38 17.26
C GLU A 34 -3.93 12.67 17.48
N VAL A 35 -4.09 13.48 16.42
CA VAL A 35 -4.92 14.69 16.49
C VAL A 35 -6.38 14.32 16.79
N ALA A 36 -6.93 13.27 16.16
CA ALA A 36 -8.28 12.79 16.47
C ALA A 36 -8.41 12.26 17.91
N ARG A 37 -7.39 11.54 18.42
CA ARG A 37 -7.34 11.01 19.79
C ARG A 37 -7.31 12.14 20.82
N ASN A 38 -6.46 13.14 20.62
CA ASN A 38 -6.31 14.28 21.52
C ASN A 38 -7.58 15.12 21.63
N VAL A 39 -8.37 15.21 20.55
CA VAL A 39 -9.66 15.92 20.54
C VAL A 39 -10.82 15.03 21.06
N GLY A 40 -10.61 13.72 21.17
CA GLY A 40 -11.66 12.77 21.61
C GLY A 40 -12.60 12.31 20.49
N ASN A 41 -12.21 12.47 19.23
CA ASN A 41 -13.02 12.09 18.06
C ASN A 41 -12.97 10.58 17.79
N ARG A 42 -13.54 9.78 18.69
CA ARG A 42 -13.50 8.30 18.67
C ARG A 42 -13.91 7.68 17.33
N LYS A 43 -14.94 8.23 16.66
CA LYS A 43 -15.40 7.74 15.35
C LYS A 43 -14.35 7.88 14.25
N ILE A 44 -13.57 8.97 14.28
CA ILE A 44 -12.50 9.22 13.31
C ILE A 44 -11.28 8.36 13.63
N VAL A 45 -10.98 8.14 14.91
CA VAL A 45 -9.93 7.21 15.34
C VAL A 45 -10.23 5.80 14.83
N GLN A 46 -11.44 5.29 15.03
CA GLN A 46 -11.85 3.97 14.53
C GLN A 46 -11.79 3.88 13.00
N LEU A 47 -12.15 4.95 12.28
CA LEU A 47 -12.05 4.99 10.82
C LEU A 47 -10.60 4.81 10.35
N PHE A 48 -9.66 5.54 10.96
CA PHE A 48 -8.25 5.44 10.60
C PHE A 48 -7.65 4.09 11.01
N ASP A 49 -7.96 3.58 12.20
CA ASP A 49 -7.43 2.29 12.66
C ASP A 49 -7.93 1.14 11.76
N ARG A 50 -9.21 1.13 11.37
CA ARG A 50 -9.74 0.14 10.41
C ARG A 50 -9.09 0.23 9.03
N HIS A 51 -8.83 1.45 8.54
CA HIS A 51 -8.16 1.64 7.25
C HIS A 51 -6.73 1.09 7.27
N ARG A 52 -6.02 1.26 8.40
CA ARG A 52 -4.66 0.72 8.59
C ARG A 52 -4.67 -0.80 8.64
N GLU A 53 -5.62 -1.41 9.34
CA GLU A 53 -5.78 -2.86 9.39
C GLU A 53 -6.07 -3.44 8.00
N ALA A 54 -6.94 -2.79 7.23
CA ALA A 54 -7.24 -3.20 5.86
C ALA A 54 -6.02 -3.10 4.94
N HIS A 55 -5.23 -2.02 5.07
CA HIS A 55 -4.01 -1.84 4.27
C HIS A 55 -2.91 -2.84 4.64
N ALA A 56 -2.74 -3.15 5.93
CA ALA A 56 -1.74 -4.13 6.37
C ALA A 56 -2.07 -5.55 5.87
N LEU A 57 -3.37 -5.89 5.76
CA LEU A 57 -3.81 -7.14 5.15
C LEU A 57 -3.53 -7.17 3.64
N ASP A 58 -3.69 -6.04 2.95
CA ASP A 58 -3.43 -5.92 1.51
C ASP A 58 -1.94 -5.97 1.18
N GLU A 59 -1.10 -5.21 1.91
CA GLU A 59 0.37 -5.27 1.77
C GLU A 59 0.92 -6.67 2.07
N SER A 60 0.37 -7.35 3.08
CA SER A 60 0.75 -8.74 3.35
C SER A 60 0.34 -9.71 2.23
N ASN A 61 -0.67 -9.34 1.44
CA ASN A 61 -1.13 -10.10 0.28
C ASN A 61 -0.27 -9.80 -0.97
N GLU A 62 0.13 -8.53 -1.20
CA GLU A 62 1.12 -8.17 -2.24
C GLU A 62 2.48 -8.85 -1.98
N GLU A 63 2.97 -8.80 -0.74
CA GLU A 63 4.17 -9.53 -0.33
C GLU A 63 3.95 -11.06 -0.37
N SER A 64 2.70 -11.51 -0.28
CA SER A 64 2.30 -12.91 -0.47
C SER A 64 2.34 -13.36 -1.94
N VAL A 65 2.20 -12.45 -2.93
CA VAL A 65 2.31 -12.82 -4.36
C VAL A 65 3.71 -13.34 -4.68
N TYR A 66 4.73 -12.82 -3.98
CA TYR A 66 6.13 -13.22 -4.11
C TYR A 66 6.51 -14.46 -3.27
N ARG A 67 5.65 -14.91 -2.35
CA ARG A 67 5.98 -16.02 -1.42
C ARG A 67 6.20 -17.35 -2.12
N ASP A 68 5.46 -17.59 -3.20
CA ASP A 68 5.55 -18.81 -4.01
C ASP A 68 6.52 -18.66 -5.19
N VAL A 69 7.21 -17.52 -5.30
CA VAL A 69 8.15 -17.22 -6.38
C VAL A 69 9.57 -17.53 -5.89
N PRO A 70 10.39 -18.29 -6.63
CA PRO A 70 11.77 -18.56 -6.23
C PRO A 70 12.56 -17.25 -6.08
N GLU A 71 13.48 -17.19 -5.12
CA GLU A 71 14.19 -15.96 -4.70
C GLU A 71 14.88 -15.21 -5.86
N GLN A 72 15.51 -15.94 -6.77
CA GLN A 72 16.12 -15.41 -8.00
C GLN A 72 15.13 -14.66 -8.92
N PHE A 73 13.84 -14.99 -8.84
CA PHE A 73 12.76 -14.32 -9.58
C PHE A 73 12.09 -13.23 -8.74
N ALA A 74 12.15 -13.31 -7.41
CA ALA A 74 11.69 -12.21 -6.54
C ALA A 74 12.54 -10.95 -6.74
N GLU A 75 13.86 -11.10 -6.92
CA GLU A 75 14.74 -9.98 -7.31
C GLU A 75 14.34 -9.39 -8.67
N ALA A 76 13.96 -10.24 -9.62
CA ALA A 76 13.48 -9.83 -10.92
C ALA A 76 12.19 -9.01 -10.79
N LEU A 77 11.19 -9.50 -10.05
CA LEU A 77 9.92 -8.77 -9.86
C LEU A 77 10.11 -7.43 -9.14
N ARG A 78 10.99 -7.37 -8.14
CA ARG A 78 11.39 -6.08 -7.52
C ARG A 78 12.01 -5.11 -8.53
N ALA A 79 12.81 -5.62 -9.46
CA ALA A 79 13.36 -4.81 -10.54
C ALA A 79 12.29 -4.37 -11.56
N VAL A 80 11.24 -5.16 -11.79
CA VAL A 80 10.07 -4.74 -12.57
C VAL A 80 9.36 -3.58 -11.91
N ASP A 81 9.07 -3.68 -10.61
CA ASP A 81 8.36 -2.61 -9.89
C ASP A 81 9.15 -1.30 -9.92
N ALA A 82 10.49 -1.39 -9.84
CA ALA A 82 11.37 -0.23 -9.85
C ALA A 82 11.64 0.36 -11.25
N HIS A 83 11.74 -0.49 -12.29
CA HIS A 83 12.29 -0.09 -13.60
C HIS A 83 11.43 -0.50 -14.81
N GLY A 84 10.30 -1.16 -14.55
CA GLY A 84 9.38 -1.68 -15.56
C GLY A 84 9.84 -2.99 -16.20
N TRP A 85 8.87 -3.73 -16.76
CA TRP A 85 9.07 -5.05 -17.39
C TRP A 85 10.13 -5.12 -18.49
N GLN A 86 10.47 -3.97 -19.09
CA GLN A 86 11.46 -3.87 -20.17
C GLN A 86 12.91 -3.98 -19.67
N ALA A 87 13.14 -3.73 -18.38
CA ALA A 87 14.47 -3.79 -17.78
C ALA A 87 14.97 -5.23 -17.59
N LEU A 88 14.08 -6.23 -17.60
CA LEU A 88 14.42 -7.63 -17.38
C LEU A 88 14.47 -8.42 -18.68
N ARG A 89 15.70 -8.68 -19.11
CA ARG A 89 16.02 -9.70 -20.09
C ARG A 89 16.79 -10.80 -19.39
N TRP A 90 16.20 -11.99 -19.35
CA TRP A 90 16.90 -13.19 -18.95
C TRP A 90 17.76 -13.71 -20.10
N ALA A 91 18.58 -14.73 -19.79
CA ALA A 91 19.29 -15.49 -20.81
C ALA A 91 18.30 -16.01 -21.87
N ASP A 92 18.75 -16.10 -23.12
CA ASP A 92 17.97 -16.56 -24.28
C ASP A 92 16.80 -15.67 -24.72
N GLY A 93 16.79 -14.38 -24.31
CA GLY A 93 15.78 -13.41 -24.77
C GLY A 93 14.41 -13.59 -24.12
N TRP A 94 14.31 -14.48 -23.13
CA TRP A 94 13.17 -14.61 -22.25
C TRP A 94 12.98 -13.34 -21.42
N THR A 95 11.74 -12.89 -21.27
CA THR A 95 11.38 -11.70 -20.47
C THR A 95 10.45 -12.11 -19.35
N ALA A 96 10.33 -11.25 -18.33
CA ALA A 96 9.46 -11.51 -17.20
C ALA A 96 7.98 -11.72 -17.55
N LEU A 97 7.53 -11.20 -18.70
CA LEU A 97 6.22 -11.48 -19.26
C LEU A 97 6.05 -12.93 -19.77
N HIS A 98 7.10 -13.55 -20.31
CA HIS A 98 7.05 -14.95 -20.77
C HIS A 98 6.81 -15.91 -19.61
N TRP A 99 7.40 -15.62 -18.44
CA TRP A 99 7.17 -16.40 -17.23
C TRP A 99 5.76 -16.20 -16.67
N ALA A 100 5.27 -14.94 -16.59
CA ALA A 100 3.89 -14.66 -16.16
C ALA A 100 2.86 -15.40 -17.02
N ALA A 101 3.08 -15.42 -18.34
CA ALA A 101 2.25 -16.18 -19.27
C ALA A 101 2.32 -17.70 -19.07
N GLN A 102 3.50 -18.25 -18.74
CA GLN A 102 3.69 -19.68 -18.50
C GLN A 102 3.02 -20.15 -17.19
N GLU A 103 3.14 -19.37 -16.12
CA GLU A 103 2.59 -19.69 -14.81
C GLU A 103 1.10 -19.35 -14.69
N GLY A 104 0.49 -18.80 -15.75
CA GLY A 104 -0.91 -18.40 -15.75
C GLY A 104 -1.22 -17.27 -14.77
N ARG A 105 -0.21 -16.49 -14.40
CA ARG A 105 -0.36 -15.34 -13.49
C ARG A 105 -0.72 -14.12 -14.32
N ALA A 106 -2.02 -13.99 -14.61
CA ALA A 106 -2.57 -12.83 -15.32
C ALA A 106 -2.77 -11.60 -14.41
N ASP A 107 -2.54 -11.78 -13.11
CA ASP A 107 -2.82 -10.81 -12.05
C ASP A 107 -1.59 -9.97 -11.67
N ILE A 108 -0.43 -10.23 -12.31
CA ILE A 108 0.83 -9.47 -12.22
C ILE A 108 1.12 -8.77 -13.55
#